data_AF-A0A949TJB7-F1
#
_entry.id   AF-A0A949TJB7-F1
#
_cell.length_a   1.000
_cell.length_b   1.000
_cell.length_c   1.000
_cell.angle_alpha   90.00
_cell.angle_beta   90.00
_cell.angle_gamma   90.00
#
_symmetry.space_group_name_H-M   'P 1'
#
loop_
_entity.id
_entity.type
_entity.pdbx_description
1 polymer ?
#
loop_
_entity_poly.entity_id
_entity_poly.type
_entity_poly.pdbx_seq_one_letter_code
_entity_poly.pdbx_strand_id
1 'polypeptide(L)'
;MEKYDNLYFLIENIEAILESILISGFNVVNTGSIKAAEEVAENCENIGLVFAADMLKEIAKAQETKRHDINYTNRDIIEKYFLLNNYVQIVKSKLEVEKARGCM
;
A
#
# COMPACT_ATOMS: atom_id res chain seq x y z
N MET A 1 0.78 14.89 -19.74
CA MET A 1 0.59 13.80 -18.78
C MET A 1 1.02 12.53 -19.46
N GLU A 2 2.09 11.89 -18.99
CA GLU A 2 2.39 10.53 -19.44
C GLU A 2 1.18 9.65 -19.06
N LYS A 3 0.88 8.67 -19.91
CA LYS A 3 -0.29 7.78 -19.82
C LYS A 3 -0.48 7.12 -18.44
N TYR A 4 0.57 7.10 -17.62
CA TYR A 4 0.63 6.40 -16.33
C TYR A 4 0.99 7.31 -15.13
N ASP A 5 1.03 8.63 -15.28
CA ASP A 5 1.44 9.56 -14.20
C ASP A 5 0.67 9.32 -12.88
N ASN A 6 -0.66 9.18 -12.97
CA ASN A 6 -1.51 8.93 -11.81
C ASN A 6 -1.20 7.61 -11.12
N LEU A 7 -0.82 6.58 -11.90
CA LEU A 7 -0.50 5.27 -11.38
C LEU A 7 0.86 5.28 -10.68
N TYR A 8 1.87 5.97 -11.23
CA TYR A 8 3.15 6.16 -10.57
C TYR A 8 2.99 6.87 -9.23
N PHE A 9 2.24 7.98 -9.20
CA PHE A 9 1.97 8.71 -7.96
C PHE A 9 1.29 7.83 -6.90
N LEU A 10 0.32 6.99 -7.30
CA LEU A 10 -0.33 6.07 -6.36
C LEU A 10 0.61 5.00 -5.84
N ILE A 11 1.47 4.44 -6.70
CA ILE A 11 2.48 3.47 -6.29
C ILE A 11 3.46 4.08 -5.28
N GLU A 12 3.94 5.30 -5.52
CA GLU A 12 4.82 6.01 -4.57
C GLU A 12 4.15 6.23 -3.21
N ASN A 13 2.87 6.60 -3.19
CA ASN A 13 2.11 6.76 -1.95
C ASN A 13 1.97 5.42 -1.18
N ILE A 14 1.73 4.31 -1.90
CA ILE A 14 1.67 2.99 -1.28
C ILE A 14 3.03 2.62 -0.71
N GLU A 15 4.12 2.82 -1.46
CA GLU A 15 5.49 2.55 -1.00
C GLU A 15 5.81 3.33 0.28
N ALA A 16 5.44 4.61 0.36
CA ALA A 16 5.64 5.44 1.56
C ALA A 16 4.87 4.91 2.79
N ILE A 17 3.64 4.44 2.61
CA ILE A 17 2.86 3.81 3.69
C ILE A 17 3.53 2.51 4.15
N LEU A 18 3.93 1.66 3.21
CA LEU A 18 4.62 0.41 3.51
C LEU A 18 5.94 0.68 4.25
N GLU A 19 6.74 1.63 3.79
CA GLU A 19 7.99 2.01 4.45
C GLU A 19 7.76 2.47 5.89
N SER A 20 6.73 3.30 6.13
CA SER A 20 6.34 3.73 7.47
C SER A 20 6.01 2.55 8.38
N ILE A 21 5.24 1.57 7.89
CA ILE A 21 4.88 0.36 8.64
C ILE A 21 6.11 -0.49 8.94
N LEU A 22 6.99 -0.67 7.95
CA LEU A 22 8.21 -1.47 8.11
C LEU A 22 9.15 -0.85 9.16
N ILE A 23 9.40 0.46 9.07
CA ILE A 23 10.25 1.20 10.03
C ILE A 23 9.67 1.11 11.45
N SER A 24 8.35 1.11 11.58
CA SER A 24 7.67 0.93 12.88
C SER A 24 7.79 -0.50 13.45
N GLY A 25 8.37 -1.43 12.70
CA GLY A 25 8.48 -2.85 13.07
C GLY A 25 7.13 -3.53 13.20
N PHE A 26 6.10 -3.06 12.47
CA PHE A 26 4.70 -3.49 12.60
C PHE A 26 4.10 -3.28 14.00
N ASN A 27 4.84 -2.65 14.91
CA ASN A 27 4.54 -2.65 16.32
C ASN A 27 3.86 -1.39 16.81
N VAL A 28 4.10 -0.27 16.14
CA VAL A 28 3.53 1.02 16.48
C VAL A 28 2.29 1.27 15.63
N VAL A 29 1.19 1.61 16.29
CA VAL A 29 -0.02 2.12 15.62
C VAL A 29 0.20 3.60 15.31
N ASN A 30 0.16 3.96 14.03
CA ASN A 30 0.28 5.36 13.61
C ASN A 30 -1.04 5.80 12.95
N THR A 31 -1.79 6.64 13.64
CA THR A 31 -3.09 7.16 13.15
C THR A 31 -2.95 7.94 11.84
N GLY A 32 -1.81 8.60 11.61
CA GLY A 32 -1.49 9.22 10.33
C GLY A 32 -1.35 8.20 9.20
N SER A 33 -0.67 7.08 9.47
CA SER A 33 -0.51 5.99 8.50
C SER A 33 -1.82 5.25 8.22
N ILE A 34 -2.70 5.10 9.22
CA ILE A 34 -4.05 4.54 9.03
C ILE A 34 -4.86 5.43 8.07
N LYS A 35 -4.95 6.73 8.35
CA LYS A 35 -5.71 7.68 7.52
C LYS A 35 -5.14 7.75 6.10
N ALA A 36 -3.81 7.79 5.97
CA ALA A 36 -3.14 7.75 4.67
C ALA A 36 -3.45 6.46 3.91
N ALA A 37 -3.45 5.31 4.57
CA ALA A 37 -3.80 4.03 3.95
C ALA A 37 -5.24 4.01 3.44
N GLU A 38 -6.19 4.56 4.21
CA GLU A 38 -7.60 4.67 3.80
C GLU A 38 -7.77 5.61 2.59
N GLU A 39 -7.15 6.79 2.61
CA GLU A 39 -7.18 7.75 1.50
C GLU A 39 -6.57 7.17 0.21
N VAL A 40 -5.41 6.50 0.33
CA VAL A 40 -4.76 5.85 -0.81
C VAL A 40 -5.57 4.66 -1.30
N ALA A 41 -6.26 3.92 -0.42
CA ALA A 41 -7.15 2.84 -0.82
C ALA A 41 -8.32 3.34 -1.67
N GLU A 42 -8.97 4.43 -1.28
CA GLU A 42 -10.06 5.05 -2.06
C GLU A 42 -9.56 5.46 -3.46
N ASN A 43 -8.38 6.08 -3.54
CA ASN A 43 -7.77 6.43 -4.81
C ASN A 43 -7.44 5.20 -5.67
N CYS A 44 -6.99 4.10 -5.05
CA CYS A 44 -6.77 2.82 -5.74
C CYS A 44 -8.06 2.26 -6.34
N GLU A 45 -9.18 2.30 -5.61
CA GLU A 45 -10.49 1.85 -6.12
C GLU A 45 -10.93 2.68 -7.33
N ASN A 46 -10.77 4.00 -7.24
CA ASN A 46 -11.19 4.93 -8.30
C ASN A 46 -10.50 4.69 -9.64
N ILE A 47 -9.33 4.05 -9.65
CA ILE A 47 -8.57 3.72 -10.87
C ILE A 47 -8.49 2.21 -11.15
N GLY A 48 -9.20 1.38 -10.39
CA GLY A 48 -9.30 -0.06 -10.61
C GLY A 48 -8.19 -0.93 -10.01
N LEU A 49 -7.35 -0.39 -9.12
CA LEU A 49 -6.34 -1.16 -8.35
C LEU A 49 -6.98 -1.84 -7.13
N VAL A 50 -8.02 -2.66 -7.35
CA VAL A 50 -8.86 -3.25 -6.29
C VAL A 50 -8.03 -4.03 -5.27
N PHE A 51 -7.08 -4.84 -5.72
CA PHE A 51 -6.20 -5.59 -4.80
C PHE A 51 -5.40 -4.69 -3.86
N ALA A 52 -4.86 -3.57 -4.38
CA ALA A 52 -4.11 -2.64 -3.55
C ALA A 52 -5.02 -1.95 -2.52
N ALA A 53 -6.22 -1.55 -2.95
CA ALA A 53 -7.22 -0.97 -2.07
C ALA A 53 -7.60 -1.92 -0.92
N ASP A 54 -7.90 -3.18 -1.25
CA ASP A 54 -8.29 -4.19 -0.26
C ASP A 54 -7.17 -4.42 0.77
N MET A 55 -5.93 -4.57 0.32
CA MET A 55 -4.80 -4.77 1.24
C MET A 55 -4.55 -3.56 2.13
N LEU A 56 -4.66 -2.34 1.60
CA LEU A 56 -4.54 -1.11 2.40
C LEU A 56 -5.64 -1.01 3.46
N LYS A 57 -6.89 -1.32 3.10
CA LYS A 57 -8.02 -1.36 4.05
C LYS A 57 -7.82 -2.41 5.13
N GLU A 58 -7.33 -3.59 4.77
CA GLU A 58 -7.02 -4.65 5.73
C GLU A 58 -5.88 -4.25 6.67
N ILE A 59 -4.83 -3.60 6.16
CA ILE A 59 -3.73 -3.04 6.97
C ILE A 59 -4.25 -1.98 7.95
N ALA A 60 -5.06 -1.03 7.48
CA ALA A 60 -5.66 0.02 8.32
C ALA A 60 -6.52 -0.58 9.43
N LYS A 61 -7.41 -1.53 9.07
CA LYS A 61 -8.26 -2.24 10.02
C LYS A 61 -7.45 -3.02 11.06
N ALA A 62 -6.38 -3.67 10.64
CA ALA A 62 -5.50 -4.45 11.50
C ALA A 62 -4.73 -3.54 12.50
N GLN A 63 -4.25 -2.39 12.04
CA GLN A 63 -3.66 -1.35 12.90
C GLN A 63 -4.67 -0.79 13.92
N GLU A 64 -5.91 -0.54 13.50
CA GLU A 64 -6.96 -0.06 14.41
C GLU A 64 -7.36 -1.15 15.42
N THR A 65 -7.45 -2.42 15.00
CA THR A 65 -7.75 -3.55 15.91
C THR A 65 -6.68 -3.67 16.99
N LYS A 66 -5.40 -3.59 16.59
CA LYS A 66 -4.26 -3.61 17.50
C LYS A 66 -4.33 -2.52 18.58
N ARG A 67 -4.83 -1.33 18.23
CA ARG A 67 -4.98 -0.23 19.18
C ARG A 67 -5.85 -0.59 20.38
N HIS A 68 -6.80 -1.50 20.20
CA HIS A 68 -7.80 -1.87 21.22
C HIS A 68 -7.54 -3.25 21.84
N ASP A 69 -6.67 -4.08 21.26
CA ASP A 69 -6.39 -5.43 21.74
C ASP A 69 -4.91 -5.62 22.14
N ILE A 70 -4.66 -5.79 23.43
CA ILE A 70 -3.32 -6.00 24.00
C ILE A 70 -2.71 -7.37 23.63
N ASN A 71 -3.55 -8.35 23.22
CA ASN A 71 -3.12 -9.67 22.79
C ASN A 71 -2.98 -9.78 21.25
N TYR A 72 -3.11 -8.66 20.54
CA TYR A 72 -3.05 -8.63 19.09
C TYR A 72 -1.72 -9.16 18.55
N THR A 73 -1.80 -10.00 17.52
CA THR A 73 -0.62 -10.54 16.83
C THR A 73 -0.39 -9.79 15.53
N ASN A 74 0.85 -9.38 15.26
CA ASN A 74 1.18 -8.66 14.02
C ASN A 74 1.15 -9.51 12.76
N ARG A 75 0.87 -10.82 12.87
CA ARG A 75 0.94 -11.76 11.74
C ARG A 75 0.09 -11.30 10.57
N ASP A 76 -1.13 -10.85 10.84
CA ASP A 76 -2.06 -10.42 9.80
C ASP A 76 -1.51 -9.18 9.06
N ILE A 77 -1.06 -8.15 9.80
CA ILE A 77 -0.44 -6.95 9.18
C ILE A 77 0.76 -7.34 8.33
N ILE A 78 1.63 -8.21 8.85
CA ILE A 78 2.84 -8.66 8.15
C ILE A 78 2.47 -9.38 6.85
N GLU A 79 1.48 -10.26 6.86
CA GLU A 79 1.04 -10.97 5.67
C GLU A 79 0.49 -10.00 4.61
N LYS A 80 -0.42 -9.09 4.99
CA LYS A 80 -1.00 -8.11 4.06
C LYS A 80 0.04 -7.14 3.52
N TYR A 81 0.98 -6.73 4.37
CA TYR A 81 2.13 -5.94 3.98
C TYR A 81 2.91 -6.59 2.85
N PHE A 82 3.32 -7.85 3.01
CA PHE A 82 4.15 -8.52 2.01
C PHE A 82 3.39 -8.81 0.71
N LEU A 83 2.09 -9.13 0.81
CA LEU A 83 1.22 -9.28 -0.35
C LEU A 83 1.12 -7.97 -1.16
N LEU A 84 0.87 -6.85 -0.48
CA LEU A 84 0.80 -5.54 -1.11
C LEU A 84 2.14 -5.11 -1.69
N ASN A 85 3.23 -5.28 -0.95
CA ASN A 85 4.57 -4.94 -1.41
C ASN A 85 4.92 -5.70 -2.70
N ASN A 86 4.68 -7.02 -2.73
CA ASN A 86 4.95 -7.83 -3.93
C ASN A 86 4.10 -7.38 -5.13
N TYR A 87 2.82 -7.07 -4.90
CA TYR A 87 1.95 -6.54 -5.95
C TYR A 87 2.49 -5.22 -6.52
N VAL A 88 2.87 -4.28 -5.64
CA VAL A 88 3.42 -2.98 -6.03
C VAL A 88 4.70 -3.14 -6.86
N GLN A 89 5.62 -4.01 -6.44
CA GLN A 89 6.85 -4.26 -7.19
C GLN A 89 6.55 -4.82 -8.60
N ILE A 90 5.58 -5.72 -8.74
CA ILE A 90 5.16 -6.26 -10.04
C ILE A 90 4.58 -5.16 -10.94
N VAL A 91 3.72 -4.29 -10.39
CA VAL A 91 3.14 -3.17 -11.15
C VAL A 91 4.25 -2.22 -11.62
N LYS A 92 5.17 -1.87 -10.74
CA LYS A 92 6.31 -0.98 -11.04
C LYS A 92 7.19 -1.55 -12.16
N SER A 93 7.58 -2.81 -12.06
CA SER A 93 8.36 -3.48 -13.12
C SER A 93 7.63 -3.50 -14.47
N LYS A 94 6.30 -3.70 -14.48
CA LYS A 94 5.52 -3.61 -15.72
C LYS A 94 5.53 -2.20 -16.32
N LEU A 95 5.39 -1.17 -15.48
CA LEU A 95 5.41 0.22 -15.94
C LEU A 95 6.78 0.61 -16.51
N GLU A 96 7.87 0.16 -15.90
CA GLU A 96 9.23 0.37 -16.41
C GLU A 96 9.42 -0.26 -17.80
N VAL A 97 8.90 -1.47 -18.02
CA VAL A 97 8.93 -2.13 -19.33
C VAL A 97 8.12 -1.33 -20.37
N GLU A 98 6.94 -0.85 -20.01
CA GLU A 98 6.10 -0.05 -20.92
C GLU A 98 6.75 1.31 -21.23
N LYS A 99 7.40 1.95 -20.25
CA LYS A 99 8.17 3.18 -20.45
C LYS A 99 9.32 2.96 -21.42
N ALA A 100 10.08 1.87 -21.25
CA ALA A 100 11.17 1.52 -22.17
C ALA A 100 10.67 1.24 -23.59
N ARG A 101 9.48 0.64 -23.76
CA ARG A 101 8.85 0.41 -25.06
C ARG A 101 8.39 1.70 -25.74
N GLY A 102 7.88 2.67 -24.98
CA GLY A 102 7.45 3.97 -25.51
C GLY A 102 8.58 4.94 -25.86
N CYS A 103 9.82 4.64 -25.47
CA CYS A 103 11.02 5.38 -25.85
C CYS A 103 11.75 4.79 -27.08
N MET A 104 11.23 3.71 -27.68
CA MET A 104 11.64 3.17 -28.98
C MET A 104 10.67 3.62 -30.07
#